data_AF-A0A8C3FES4-F1
#
_entry.id   AF-A0A8C3FES4-F1
#
_cell.length_a   1.000
_cell.length_b   1.000
_cell.length_c   1.000
_cell.angle_alpha   90.00
_cell.angle_beta   90.00
_cell.angle_gamma   90.00
#
_symmetry.space_group_name_H-M   'P 1'
#
loop_
_entity.id
_entity.type
_entity.pdbx_description
1 polymer ?
#
loop_
_entity_poly.entity_id
_entity_poly.type
_entity_poly.pdbx_seq_one_letter_code
_entity_poly.pdbx_strand_id
1 'polypeptide(L)'
;PVSIHTPQQEQSQFVTEGGRGGKKDSAEFVRFFPAFVWAVRDFTLQLELDGQEITEDEYLENALKLKPGRGAHYNLPRKCIRQFFPARKCFVFVQPAGRRDLPRLEELREDKLDSEFREQVAQFCRHVWETSKPKTLLGGHPLGRGTLGPTGYVNAIRSGAVPCMESAVLALAQIENSAAVGEAVAVYEEQLEWRAALPTESVQELLEVHVQCEREALWAFMARAFMDDDRRFQGELMVRPLTPEQKQELCRRNEVASSDRCMAALLELSQELDDRIGEGVYSVPGGYQRFLDDRQRMVDRYRQVPEKGVKADAALQEFLQSKEAVAQSILQTDEALTEKEKEMAAERARAEAAEREQQVLKQKEAELQQKLEDQDRSYQENLWQLETKLEDERKKLLEEQGKMMDQKLKVPEGPRVLGAAGDGWADQLRSTLTRWTSVSPPLANRKSHNI
;
A
#
# COMPACT_ATOMS: atom_id res chain seq x y z
N PRO A 1 51.04 9.82 19.85
CA PRO A 1 49.73 9.49 20.47
C PRO A 1 48.66 10.49 20.05
N VAL A 2 47.91 10.16 18.99
CA VAL A 2 46.74 10.95 18.59
C VAL A 2 45.63 10.65 19.61
N SER A 3 45.29 11.64 20.43
CA SER A 3 44.15 11.55 21.33
C SER A 3 42.87 11.63 20.51
N ILE A 4 42.16 10.51 20.41
CA ILE A 4 40.81 10.46 19.84
C ILE A 4 39.89 11.14 20.85
N HIS A 5 39.72 12.45 20.74
CA HIS A 5 38.63 13.16 21.42
C HIS A 5 37.41 13.13 20.49
N THR A 6 36.52 12.18 20.72
CA THR A 6 35.18 12.21 20.11
C THR A 6 34.24 13.03 21.01
N PRO A 7 33.46 13.99 20.45
CA PRO A 7 32.37 14.67 21.17
C PRO A 7 31.26 13.73 21.68
N GLN A 8 31.32 12.45 21.34
CA GLN A 8 30.41 11.39 21.79
C GLN A 8 30.49 11.10 23.31
N GLN A 9 31.41 11.72 24.05
CA GLN A 9 31.54 11.54 25.50
C GLN A 9 30.31 12.01 26.29
N GLU A 10 29.58 13.02 25.81
CA GLU A 10 28.39 13.52 26.52
C GLU A 10 27.13 12.73 26.16
N GLN A 11 27.03 12.14 24.96
CA GLN A 11 25.87 11.33 24.58
C GLN A 11 25.83 9.96 25.29
N SER A 12 26.97 9.38 25.69
CA SER A 12 26.96 8.06 26.35
C SER A 12 26.45 8.09 27.79
N GLN A 13 26.50 9.24 28.47
CA GLN A 13 25.98 9.36 29.84
C GLN A 13 24.44 9.48 29.87
N PHE A 14 23.84 10.11 28.87
CA PHE A 14 22.38 10.24 28.77
C PHE A 14 21.65 8.93 28.42
N VAL A 15 22.31 8.00 27.73
CA VAL A 15 21.72 6.70 27.35
C VAL A 15 21.62 5.74 28.55
N THR A 16 22.41 5.94 29.61
CA THR A 16 22.42 5.05 30.78
C THR A 16 21.43 5.41 31.89
N GLU A 17 20.93 6.64 31.95
CA GLU A 17 20.08 7.10 33.07
C GLU A 17 18.61 7.36 32.70
N GLY A 18 18.25 7.36 31.42
CA GLY A 18 16.93 7.74 30.92
C GLY A 18 15.85 6.64 30.82
N GLY A 19 16.00 5.49 31.48
CA GLY A 19 15.00 4.42 31.39
C GLY A 19 15.05 3.44 32.56
N ARG A 20 14.08 3.53 33.48
CA ARG A 20 13.77 2.41 34.39
C ARG A 20 13.18 1.27 33.57
N GLY A 21 14.04 0.41 33.05
CA GLY A 21 13.65 -0.83 32.37
C GLY A 21 14.78 -1.46 31.56
N GLY A 22 15.48 -2.44 32.14
CA GLY A 22 16.18 -3.49 31.39
C GLY A 22 17.51 -3.14 30.73
N LYS A 23 18.59 -3.82 31.15
CA LYS A 23 19.89 -3.93 30.46
C LYS A 23 19.79 -4.70 29.11
N LYS A 24 18.92 -4.29 28.19
CA LYS A 24 18.84 -4.83 26.82
C LYS A 24 18.63 -3.68 25.86
N ASP A 25 19.70 -3.18 25.23
CA ASP A 25 19.52 -2.33 24.03
C ASP A 25 20.77 -2.08 23.17
N SER A 26 21.99 -2.18 23.71
CA SER A 26 23.21 -1.82 22.95
C SER A 26 23.43 -2.66 21.67
N ALA A 27 22.81 -3.84 21.60
CA ALA A 27 22.97 -4.80 20.51
C ALA A 27 22.02 -4.55 19.31
N GLU A 28 20.94 -3.79 19.50
CA GLU A 28 20.00 -3.42 18.43
C GLU A 28 20.54 -2.25 17.59
N PHE A 29 21.29 -1.32 18.19
CA PHE A 29 21.83 -0.14 17.52
C PHE A 29 22.68 -0.44 16.27
N VAL A 30 23.37 -1.59 16.24
CA VAL A 30 24.15 -2.05 15.09
C VAL A 30 23.31 -2.10 13.80
N ARG A 31 22.00 -2.33 13.91
CA ARG A 31 21.10 -2.45 12.75
C ARG A 31 20.93 -1.15 11.98
N PHE A 32 21.11 0.00 12.63
CA PHE A 32 20.73 1.31 12.07
C PHE A 32 21.90 2.29 11.94
N PHE A 33 23.00 1.99 12.62
CA PHE A 33 24.19 2.80 12.58
C PHE A 33 24.86 2.68 11.20
N PRO A 34 25.34 3.81 10.63
CA PRO A 34 25.96 3.80 9.31
C PRO A 34 27.29 3.05 9.34
N ALA A 35 27.89 2.82 8.17
CA ALA A 35 29.31 2.45 8.13
C ALA A 35 30.16 3.59 8.73
N PHE A 36 31.19 3.26 9.48
CA PHE A 36 32.10 4.24 10.06
C PHE A 36 33.33 4.42 9.17
N VAL A 37 33.57 5.63 8.67
CA VAL A 37 34.78 5.95 7.93
C VAL A 37 35.60 6.95 8.73
N TRP A 38 36.84 6.60 9.06
CA TRP A 38 37.76 7.52 9.71
C TRP A 38 38.73 8.10 8.68
N ALA A 39 38.54 9.37 8.35
CA ALA A 39 39.45 10.15 7.53
C ALA A 39 40.49 10.86 8.42
N VAL A 40 41.72 10.36 8.45
CA VAL A 40 42.83 10.93 9.25
C VAL A 40 43.61 11.92 8.40
N ARG A 41 43.39 13.21 8.67
CA ARG A 41 44.02 14.32 7.94
C ARG A 41 45.45 14.57 8.44
N ASP A 42 46.29 15.11 7.55
CA ASP A 42 47.68 15.48 7.82
C ASP A 42 48.47 14.36 8.50
N PHE A 43 48.36 13.14 7.95
CA PHE A 43 48.97 11.94 8.50
C PHE A 43 50.49 11.98 8.33
N THR A 44 51.22 11.92 9.45
CA THR A 44 52.69 12.04 9.47
C THR A 44 53.41 10.76 9.90
N LEU A 45 52.66 9.68 10.18
CA LEU A 45 53.26 8.40 10.57
C LEU A 45 53.50 7.57 9.31
N GLN A 46 54.52 6.72 9.35
CA GLN A 46 54.61 5.63 8.40
C GLN A 46 53.60 4.56 8.81
N LEU A 47 52.92 3.97 7.83
CA LEU A 47 52.01 2.84 8.05
C LEU A 47 52.83 1.57 8.28
N GLU A 48 53.58 1.55 9.37
CA GLU A 48 54.40 0.42 9.79
C GLU A 48 54.09 0.03 11.23
N LEU A 49 54.02 -1.27 11.49
CA LEU A 49 53.88 -1.85 12.82
C LEU A 49 54.81 -3.04 12.96
N ASP A 50 55.64 -3.04 14.01
CA ASP A 50 56.65 -4.08 14.26
C ASP A 50 57.57 -4.36 13.05
N GLY A 51 57.88 -3.30 12.28
CA GLY A 51 58.74 -3.36 11.09
C GLY A 51 58.06 -3.92 9.83
N GLN A 52 56.75 -4.13 9.85
CA GLN A 52 55.96 -4.55 8.69
C GLN A 52 55.05 -3.41 8.22
N GLU A 53 54.96 -3.23 6.91
CA GLU A 53 53.98 -2.33 6.30
C GLU A 53 52.56 -2.83 6.61
N ILE A 54 51.70 -1.91 7.04
CA ILE A 54 50.31 -2.18 7.37
C ILE A 54 49.39 -1.33 6.51
N THR A 55 48.17 -1.79 6.34
CA THR A 55 47.10 -1.01 5.72
C THR A 55 46.55 0.06 6.66
N GLU A 56 45.84 1.04 6.11
CA GLU A 56 45.13 2.07 6.86
C GLU A 56 44.08 1.45 7.80
N ASP A 57 43.43 0.37 7.37
CA ASP A 57 42.45 -0.37 8.17
C ASP A 57 43.11 -1.10 9.35
N GLU A 58 44.28 -1.71 9.14
CA GLU A 58 45.06 -2.32 10.22
C GLU A 58 45.55 -1.26 11.22
N TYR A 59 45.91 -0.07 10.73
CA TYR A 59 46.22 1.08 11.60
C TYR A 59 45.02 1.43 12.50
N LEU A 60 43.81 1.50 11.93
CA LEU A 60 42.57 1.75 12.67
C LEU A 60 42.29 0.66 13.71
N GLU A 61 42.34 -0.62 13.31
CA GLU A 61 42.10 -1.74 14.23
C GLU A 61 43.10 -1.75 15.38
N ASN A 62 44.37 -1.43 15.10
CA ASN A 62 45.39 -1.28 16.13
C ASN A 62 45.10 -0.10 17.08
N ALA A 63 44.67 1.06 16.55
CA ALA A 63 44.30 2.23 17.34
C ALA A 63 43.09 1.96 18.27
N LEU A 64 42.17 1.09 17.84
CA LEU A 64 40.97 0.68 18.58
C LEU A 64 41.20 -0.50 19.56
N LYS A 65 42.42 -1.04 19.67
CA LYS A 65 42.72 -2.08 20.66
C LYS A 65 42.48 -1.57 22.09
N LEU A 66 41.69 -2.36 22.83
CA LEU A 66 41.46 -2.14 24.26
C LEU A 66 42.73 -2.50 25.03
N LYS A 67 43.01 -1.75 26.09
CA LYS A 67 44.19 -1.97 26.93
C LYS A 67 43.74 -2.30 28.36
N PRO A 68 44.00 -3.53 28.86
CA PRO A 68 43.74 -3.89 30.25
C PRO A 68 44.42 -2.90 31.20
N GLY A 69 43.74 -2.51 32.28
CA GLY A 69 44.29 -1.57 33.26
C GLY A 69 44.26 -0.09 32.86
N ARG A 70 43.88 0.28 31.63
CA ARG A 70 43.56 1.67 31.28
C ARG A 70 42.14 2.03 31.74
N GLY A 71 41.97 3.24 32.30
CA GLY A 71 40.68 3.73 32.79
C GLY A 71 39.61 3.90 31.71
N ALA A 72 38.37 4.16 32.15
CA ALA A 72 37.20 4.27 31.28
C ALA A 72 37.39 5.28 30.13
N HIS A 73 38.08 6.40 30.35
CA HIS A 73 38.37 7.40 29.31
C HIS A 73 39.11 6.84 28.08
N TYR A 74 39.99 5.85 28.25
CA TYR A 74 40.70 5.24 27.11
C TYR A 74 39.86 4.15 26.45
N ASN A 75 39.26 3.26 27.25
CA ASN A 75 38.63 2.05 26.73
C ASN A 75 37.18 2.29 26.26
N LEU A 76 36.41 3.20 26.89
CA LEU A 76 35.00 3.41 26.57
C LEU A 76 34.79 3.90 25.12
N PRO A 77 35.48 4.95 24.61
CA PRO A 77 35.29 5.40 23.23
C PRO A 77 35.63 4.30 22.21
N ARG A 78 36.69 3.53 22.48
CA ARG A 78 37.11 2.40 21.64
C ARG A 78 36.07 1.28 21.65
N LYS A 79 35.48 1.00 22.82
CA LYS A 79 34.39 0.03 22.96
C LYS A 79 33.17 0.49 22.16
N CYS A 80 32.77 1.76 22.27
CA CYS A 80 31.65 2.33 21.55
C CYS A 80 31.84 2.24 20.02
N ILE A 81 32.99 2.69 19.50
CA ILE A 81 33.28 2.59 18.06
C ILE A 81 33.21 1.12 17.61
N ARG A 82 33.83 0.21 18.38
CA ARG A 82 33.86 -1.20 18.01
C ARG A 82 32.50 -1.89 18.04
N GLN A 83 31.65 -1.51 19.00
CA GLN A 83 30.34 -2.13 19.21
C GLN A 83 29.26 -1.55 18.30
N PHE A 84 29.23 -0.22 18.13
CA PHE A 84 28.20 0.44 17.34
C PHE A 84 28.50 0.44 15.84
N PHE A 85 29.78 0.33 15.45
CA PHE A 85 30.22 0.36 14.06
C PHE A 85 31.10 -0.85 13.74
N PRO A 86 30.48 -2.03 13.49
CA PRO A 86 31.22 -3.23 13.14
C PRO A 86 31.86 -3.11 11.74
N ALA A 87 31.15 -2.48 10.80
CA ALA A 87 31.73 -2.09 9.52
C ALA A 87 32.42 -0.74 9.66
N ARG A 88 33.75 -0.75 9.53
CA ARG A 88 34.57 0.44 9.63
C ARG A 88 35.72 0.42 8.64
N LYS A 89 36.06 1.59 8.11
CA LYS A 89 37.10 1.83 7.11
C LYS A 89 37.96 3.01 7.55
N CYS A 90 39.25 2.96 7.24
CA CYS A 90 40.19 4.05 7.48
C CYS A 90 40.75 4.57 6.16
N PHE A 91 40.99 5.88 6.11
CA PHE A 91 41.78 6.54 5.07
C PHE A 91 42.72 7.52 5.74
N VAL A 92 43.98 7.54 5.31
CA VAL A 92 44.94 8.55 5.74
C VAL A 92 45.19 9.53 4.61
N PHE A 93 45.43 10.79 4.96
CA PHE A 93 45.66 11.86 4.00
C PHE A 93 46.94 12.57 4.36
N VAL A 94 47.89 12.66 3.42
CA VAL A 94 49.03 13.55 3.56
C VAL A 94 48.57 15.00 3.54
N GLN A 95 49.47 15.91 3.94
CA GLN A 95 49.15 17.33 3.92
C GLN A 95 48.86 17.78 2.47
N PRO A 96 47.70 18.44 2.21
CA PRO A 96 47.22 18.63 0.84
C PRO A 96 48.03 19.64 0.03
N ALA A 97 48.70 20.59 0.68
CA ALA A 97 49.52 21.62 0.06
C ALA A 97 50.57 22.14 1.05
N GLY A 98 51.55 22.90 0.56
CA GLY A 98 52.54 23.54 1.40
C GLY A 98 51.92 24.52 2.40
N ARG A 99 52.57 24.69 3.57
CA ARG A 99 52.07 25.51 4.69
C ARG A 99 51.62 26.94 4.32
N ARG A 100 52.23 27.55 3.31
CA ARG A 100 51.90 28.91 2.84
C ARG A 100 50.58 28.97 2.05
N ASP A 101 50.21 27.86 1.43
CA ASP A 101 49.04 27.77 0.56
C ASP A 101 47.80 27.23 1.30
N LEU A 102 47.98 26.54 2.44
CA LEU A 102 46.88 26.04 3.30
C LEU A 102 45.81 27.08 3.66
N PRO A 103 46.12 28.36 3.99
CA PRO A 103 45.09 29.36 4.27
C PRO A 103 44.18 29.67 3.07
N ARG A 104 44.61 29.34 1.86
CA ARG A 104 43.89 29.58 0.60
C ARG A 104 43.58 28.26 -0.12
N LEU A 105 43.53 27.14 0.61
CA LEU A 105 43.41 25.80 0.04
C LEU A 105 42.22 25.64 -0.93
N GLU A 106 41.09 26.27 -0.61
CA GLU A 106 39.87 26.25 -1.46
C GLU A 106 40.03 27.02 -2.78
N GLU A 107 40.98 27.95 -2.86
CA GLU A 107 41.28 28.74 -4.07
C GLU A 107 42.36 28.08 -4.94
N LEU A 108 43.05 27.07 -4.41
CA LEU A 108 44.11 26.39 -5.14
C LEU A 108 43.53 25.52 -6.26
N ARG A 109 44.20 25.53 -7.40
CA ARG A 109 43.94 24.57 -8.46
C ARG A 109 44.41 23.19 -8.04
N GLU A 110 43.75 22.14 -8.51
CA GLU A 110 44.13 20.75 -8.18
C GLU A 110 45.58 20.42 -8.54
N ASP A 111 46.15 21.01 -9.60
CA ASP A 111 47.56 20.79 -9.99
C ASP A 111 48.57 21.37 -8.99
N LYS A 112 48.11 22.16 -8.00
CA LYS A 112 48.91 22.70 -6.90
C LYS A 112 48.79 21.89 -5.61
N LEU A 113 47.90 20.90 -5.58
CA LEU A 113 47.79 19.97 -4.47
C LEU A 113 48.85 18.88 -4.61
N ASP A 114 49.25 18.33 -3.47
CA ASP A 114 50.14 17.18 -3.41
C ASP A 114 49.55 16.01 -4.20
N SER A 115 50.37 15.36 -5.04
CA SER A 115 49.90 14.29 -5.92
C SER A 115 49.39 13.06 -5.15
N GLU A 116 50.03 12.73 -4.03
CA GLU A 116 49.61 11.60 -3.18
C GLU A 116 48.28 11.93 -2.49
N PHE A 117 48.13 13.18 -2.00
CA PHE A 117 46.85 13.63 -1.45
C PHE A 117 45.71 13.52 -2.48
N ARG A 118 45.94 13.91 -3.73
CA ARG A 118 44.93 13.81 -4.81
C ARG A 118 44.53 12.36 -5.06
N GLU A 119 45.48 11.44 -5.05
CA GLU A 119 45.21 10.02 -5.21
C GLU A 119 44.41 9.46 -4.02
N GLN A 120 44.80 9.79 -2.79
CA GLN A 120 44.09 9.40 -1.56
C GLN A 120 42.64 9.91 -1.55
N VAL A 121 42.40 11.16 -1.95
CA VAL A 121 41.05 11.72 -2.09
C VAL A 121 40.26 10.99 -3.16
N ALA A 122 40.85 10.70 -4.32
CA ALA A 122 40.17 9.96 -5.39
C ALA A 122 39.76 8.54 -4.93
N GLN A 123 40.63 7.85 -4.19
CA GLN A 123 40.34 6.53 -3.62
C GLN A 123 39.23 6.61 -2.55
N PHE A 124 39.30 7.59 -1.65
CA PHE A 124 38.26 7.84 -0.65
C PHE A 124 36.89 8.12 -1.30
N CYS A 125 36.84 9.04 -2.26
CA CYS A 125 35.62 9.36 -2.99
C CYS A 125 35.06 8.13 -3.72
N ARG A 126 35.92 7.37 -4.42
CA ARG A 126 35.49 6.13 -5.09
C ARG A 126 34.86 5.14 -4.10
N HIS A 127 35.52 4.91 -2.97
CA HIS A 127 34.99 4.03 -1.92
C HIS A 127 33.64 4.49 -1.40
N VAL A 128 33.49 5.79 -1.08
CA VAL A 128 32.22 6.33 -0.59
C VAL A 128 31.12 6.14 -1.64
N TRP A 129 31.39 6.35 -2.93
CA TRP A 129 30.42 6.19 -4.00
C TRP A 129 30.01 4.73 -4.22
N GLU A 130 30.97 3.81 -4.15
CA GLU A 130 30.75 2.39 -4.41
C GLU A 130 30.10 1.65 -3.23
N THR A 131 30.37 2.09 -2.00
CA THR A 131 29.98 1.36 -0.78
C THR A 131 28.83 1.99 0.00
N SER A 132 28.55 3.29 -0.20
CA SER A 132 27.45 3.95 0.49
C SER A 132 26.11 3.43 0.00
N LYS A 133 25.28 2.97 0.92
CA LYS A 133 23.93 2.49 0.64
C LYS A 133 22.90 3.60 0.81
N PRO A 134 21.79 3.59 0.06
CA PRO A 134 20.64 4.42 0.37
C PRO A 134 20.27 4.28 1.84
N LYS A 135 19.95 5.39 2.52
CA LYS A 135 19.55 5.35 3.93
C LYS A 135 18.21 4.64 4.04
N THR A 136 18.14 3.60 4.87
CA THR A 136 16.92 2.84 5.15
C THR A 136 16.49 2.99 6.61
N LEU A 137 15.20 2.78 6.86
CA LEU A 137 14.59 2.60 8.18
C LEU A 137 14.56 1.11 8.55
N LEU A 138 13.99 0.80 9.71
CA LEU A 138 13.63 -0.57 10.09
C LEU A 138 12.83 -1.26 8.96
N GLY A 139 13.15 -2.53 8.67
CA GLY A 139 12.44 -3.30 7.64
C GLY A 139 12.87 -2.99 6.21
N GLY A 140 13.99 -2.28 6.03
CA GLY A 140 14.61 -2.03 4.74
C GLY A 140 13.93 -0.93 3.91
N HIS A 141 13.02 -0.16 4.51
CA HIS A 141 12.33 0.92 3.81
C HIS A 141 13.29 2.07 3.49
N PRO A 142 13.55 2.39 2.21
CA PRO A 142 14.40 3.51 1.85
C PRO A 142 13.74 4.82 2.26
N LEU A 143 14.50 5.73 2.87
CA LEU A 143 14.03 7.07 3.18
C LEU A 143 13.81 7.84 1.87
N GLY A 144 12.54 8.15 1.57
CA GLY A 144 12.13 8.88 0.39
C GLY A 144 12.59 10.35 0.40
N ARG A 145 12.71 10.92 -0.80
CA ARG A 145 13.11 12.31 -1.09
C ARG A 145 11.97 13.28 -0.71
N GLY A 146 11.72 13.46 0.58
CA GLY A 146 10.59 14.26 1.11
C GLY A 146 10.22 13.95 2.56
N THR A 147 10.80 12.88 3.12
CA THR A 147 10.53 12.46 4.50
C THR A 147 10.94 13.55 5.51
N LEU A 148 9.97 14.03 6.29
CA LEU A 148 10.15 14.98 7.41
C LEU A 148 10.94 14.37 8.60
N GLY A 149 11.65 13.26 8.40
CA GLY A 149 12.38 12.51 9.42
C GLY A 149 13.26 13.33 10.38
N PRO A 150 13.91 14.45 9.95
CA PRO A 150 14.69 15.29 10.87
C PRO A 150 13.86 16.01 11.94
N THR A 151 12.58 16.30 11.67
CA THR A 151 11.75 17.12 12.59
C THR A 151 11.47 16.40 13.90
N GLY A 152 11.28 15.08 13.89
CA GLY A 152 11.08 14.29 15.11
C GLY A 152 12.27 14.38 16.06
N TYR A 153 13.49 14.23 15.53
CA TYR A 153 14.71 14.36 16.34
C TYR A 153 14.94 15.79 16.82
N VAL A 154 14.74 16.79 15.96
CA VAL A 154 14.89 18.20 16.33
C VAL A 154 13.90 18.59 17.43
N ASN A 155 12.65 18.17 17.33
CA ASN A 155 11.63 18.47 18.33
C ASN A 155 11.92 17.79 19.67
N ALA A 156 12.40 16.54 19.67
CA ALA A 156 12.82 15.85 20.89
C ALA A 156 13.95 16.61 21.60
N ILE A 157 14.99 17.03 20.85
CA ILE A 157 16.08 17.82 21.43
C ILE A 157 15.58 19.15 22.00
N ARG A 158 14.73 19.87 21.24
CA ARG A 158 14.17 21.15 21.67
C ARG A 158 13.30 21.05 22.91
N SER A 159 12.62 19.92 23.12
CA SER A 159 11.81 19.66 24.32
C SER A 159 12.61 19.09 25.50
N GLY A 160 13.92 18.85 25.32
CA GLY A 160 14.77 18.21 26.34
C GLY A 160 14.60 16.70 26.44
N ALA A 161 13.86 16.08 25.51
CA ALA A 161 13.72 14.63 25.41
C ALA A 161 14.91 14.02 24.63
N VAL A 162 15.18 12.73 24.89
CA VAL A 162 16.21 11.98 24.16
C VAL A 162 15.65 11.55 22.79
N PRO A 163 16.35 11.84 21.67
CA PRO A 163 15.99 11.32 20.36
C PRO A 163 15.89 9.79 20.35
N CYS A 164 14.73 9.26 20.00
CA CYS A 164 14.46 7.82 19.91
C CYS A 164 14.14 7.44 18.47
N MET A 165 14.86 6.44 17.93
CA MET A 165 14.68 6.03 16.53
C MET A 165 13.33 5.37 16.31
N GLU A 166 12.89 4.51 17.22
CA GLU A 166 11.61 3.82 17.17
C GLU A 166 10.47 4.84 17.09
N SER A 167 10.52 5.86 17.95
CA SER A 167 9.52 6.94 17.97
C SER A 167 9.54 7.76 16.67
N ALA A 168 10.72 8.04 16.11
CA ALA A 168 10.84 8.75 14.83
C ALA A 168 10.30 7.91 13.65
N VAL A 169 10.57 6.60 13.64
CA VAL A 169 10.04 5.66 12.64
C VAL A 169 8.52 5.56 12.74
N LEU A 170 7.96 5.44 13.93
CA LEU A 170 6.49 5.37 14.13
C LEU A 170 5.80 6.67 13.72
N ALA A 171 6.35 7.83 14.09
CA ALA A 171 5.80 9.12 13.66
C ALA A 171 5.84 9.27 12.13
N LEU A 172 6.93 8.81 11.49
CA LEU A 172 7.02 8.82 10.04
C LEU A 172 6.03 7.85 9.40
N ALA A 173 5.84 6.66 9.96
CA ALA A 173 4.84 5.69 9.52
C ALA A 173 3.43 6.29 9.55
N GLN A 174 3.08 7.03 10.60
CA GLN A 174 1.77 7.71 10.68
C GLN A 174 1.57 8.71 9.52
N ILE A 175 2.57 9.54 9.23
CA ILE A 175 2.47 10.55 8.16
C ILE A 175 2.41 9.88 6.79
N GLU A 176 3.31 8.93 6.52
CA GLU A 176 3.41 8.25 5.23
C GLU A 176 2.22 7.34 4.98
N ASN A 177 1.73 6.60 5.98
CA ASN A 177 0.55 5.75 5.83
C ASN A 177 -0.71 6.59 5.61
N SER A 178 -0.84 7.74 6.29
CA SER A 178 -1.95 8.68 6.02
C SER A 178 -1.92 9.20 4.58
N ALA A 179 -0.72 9.57 4.09
CA ALA A 179 -0.55 10.00 2.72
C ALA A 179 -0.82 8.86 1.71
N ALA A 180 -0.40 7.64 2.04
CA ALA A 180 -0.64 6.45 1.22
C ALA A 180 -2.13 6.13 1.09
N VAL A 181 -2.93 6.32 2.15
CA VAL A 181 -4.40 6.20 2.07
C VAL A 181 -4.94 7.23 1.07
N GLY A 182 -4.53 8.50 1.18
CA GLY A 182 -4.99 9.55 0.27
C GLY A 182 -4.60 9.31 -1.20
N GLU A 183 -3.39 8.80 -1.46
CA GLU A 183 -2.93 8.45 -2.79
C GLU A 183 -3.71 7.25 -3.37
N ALA A 184 -3.95 6.21 -2.57
CA ALA A 184 -4.74 5.06 -2.98
C ALA A 184 -6.20 5.40 -3.29
N VAL A 185 -6.81 6.31 -2.51
CA VAL A 185 -8.14 6.88 -2.82
C VAL A 185 -8.13 7.53 -4.21
N ALA A 186 -7.15 8.40 -4.47
CA ALA A 186 -7.06 9.13 -5.73
C ALA A 186 -6.86 8.18 -6.91
N VAL A 187 -6.04 7.14 -6.76
CA VAL A 187 -5.87 6.08 -7.76
C VAL A 187 -7.20 5.38 -8.03
N TYR A 188 -7.95 5.00 -7.00
CA TYR A 188 -9.26 4.36 -7.16
C TYR A 188 -10.22 5.26 -7.97
N GLU A 189 -10.36 6.53 -7.57
CA GLU A 189 -11.28 7.48 -8.19
C GLU A 189 -10.92 7.75 -9.66
N GLU A 190 -9.64 7.96 -9.97
CA GLU A 190 -9.16 8.20 -11.34
C GLU A 190 -9.38 6.98 -12.24
N GLN A 191 -9.06 5.77 -11.74
CA GLN A 191 -9.27 4.54 -12.51
C GLN A 191 -10.76 4.27 -12.73
N LEU A 192 -11.60 4.53 -11.73
CA LEU A 192 -13.04 4.34 -11.85
C LEU A 192 -13.63 5.32 -12.87
N GLU A 193 -13.26 6.59 -12.83
CA GLU A 193 -13.74 7.60 -13.79
C GLU A 193 -13.33 7.27 -15.23
N TRP A 194 -12.10 6.77 -15.43
CA TRP A 194 -11.61 6.41 -16.77
C TRP A 194 -12.23 5.11 -17.32
N ARG A 195 -12.54 4.12 -16.46
CA ARG A 195 -13.00 2.79 -16.88
C ARG A 195 -14.51 2.60 -16.85
N ALA A 196 -15.24 3.31 -15.97
CA ALA A 196 -16.68 3.12 -15.81
C ALA A 196 -17.46 3.92 -16.86
N ALA A 197 -17.57 3.38 -18.06
CA ALA A 197 -18.54 3.85 -19.05
C ALA A 197 -19.94 3.39 -18.65
N LEU A 198 -20.77 4.30 -18.13
CA LEU A 198 -22.13 4.00 -17.69
C LEU A 198 -23.16 4.34 -18.81
N PRO A 199 -24.21 3.51 -18.99
CA PRO A 199 -24.46 2.26 -18.29
C PRO A 199 -23.61 1.09 -18.81
N THR A 200 -23.24 0.16 -17.94
CA THR A 200 -22.63 -1.12 -18.31
C THR A 200 -23.69 -2.11 -18.82
N GLU A 201 -23.28 -3.07 -19.65
CA GLU A 201 -24.21 -4.08 -20.20
C GLU A 201 -24.72 -5.04 -19.12
N SER A 202 -23.91 -5.29 -18.09
CA SER A 202 -24.27 -6.15 -16.97
C SER A 202 -23.75 -5.62 -15.63
N VAL A 203 -24.34 -6.12 -14.53
CA VAL A 203 -23.81 -5.87 -13.18
C VAL A 203 -22.41 -6.46 -13.06
N GLN A 204 -22.16 -7.64 -13.63
CA GLN A 204 -20.85 -8.30 -13.60
C GLN A 204 -19.73 -7.42 -14.16
N GLU A 205 -19.95 -6.78 -15.32
CA GLU A 205 -18.97 -5.86 -15.92
C GLU A 205 -18.63 -4.69 -14.99
N LEU A 206 -19.64 -4.09 -14.34
CA LEU A 206 -19.44 -3.02 -13.37
C LEU A 206 -18.63 -3.49 -12.16
N LEU A 207 -18.92 -4.69 -11.65
CA LEU A 207 -18.23 -5.29 -10.51
C LEU A 207 -16.76 -5.62 -10.86
N GLU A 208 -16.49 -6.07 -12.08
CA GLU A 208 -15.12 -6.33 -12.55
C GLU A 208 -14.28 -5.06 -12.64
N VAL A 209 -14.86 -3.97 -13.16
CA VAL A 209 -14.20 -2.65 -13.16
C VAL A 209 -13.91 -2.20 -11.74
N HIS A 210 -14.89 -2.33 -10.83
CA HIS A 210 -14.73 -1.95 -9.43
C HIS A 210 -13.59 -2.73 -8.77
N VAL A 211 -13.62 -4.07 -8.80
CA VAL A 211 -12.56 -4.94 -8.21
C VAL A 211 -11.18 -4.60 -8.75
N GLN A 212 -11.09 -4.29 -10.05
CA GLN A 212 -9.82 -3.93 -10.65
C GLN A 212 -9.27 -2.60 -10.10
N CYS A 213 -10.14 -1.61 -9.88
CA CYS A 213 -9.78 -0.34 -9.26
C CYS A 213 -9.41 -0.54 -7.78
N GLU A 214 -10.16 -1.37 -7.04
CA GLU A 214 -9.85 -1.70 -5.64
C GLU A 214 -8.46 -2.31 -5.51
N ARG A 215 -8.14 -3.26 -6.40
CA ARG A 215 -6.85 -3.95 -6.44
C ARG A 215 -5.69 -2.99 -6.68
N GLU A 216 -5.83 -2.06 -7.62
CA GLU A 216 -4.80 -1.09 -7.96
C GLU A 216 -4.58 -0.07 -6.83
N ALA A 217 -5.67 0.38 -6.20
CA ALA A 217 -5.60 1.26 -5.03
C ALA A 217 -4.92 0.58 -3.84
N LEU A 218 -5.30 -0.67 -3.54
CA LEU A 218 -4.69 -1.45 -2.47
C LEU A 218 -3.20 -1.68 -2.73
N TRP A 219 -2.83 -1.98 -3.97
CA TRP A 219 -1.43 -2.15 -4.36
C TRP A 219 -0.63 -0.85 -4.17
N ALA A 220 -1.17 0.30 -4.59
CA ALA A 220 -0.54 1.61 -4.40
C ALA A 220 -0.33 1.93 -2.90
N PHE A 221 -1.34 1.65 -2.06
CA PHE A 221 -1.21 1.76 -0.61
C PHE A 221 -0.10 0.84 -0.07
N MET A 222 -0.12 -0.44 -0.45
CA MET A 222 0.82 -1.44 0.06
C MET A 222 2.27 -1.13 -0.31
N ALA A 223 2.52 -0.54 -1.48
CA ALA A 223 3.84 -0.14 -1.94
C ALA A 223 4.48 0.97 -1.08
N ARG A 224 3.67 1.84 -0.46
CA ARG A 224 4.14 2.97 0.36
C ARG A 224 4.01 2.75 1.85
N ALA A 225 2.94 2.10 2.29
CA ALA A 225 2.64 1.95 3.70
C ALA A 225 3.67 1.03 4.39
N PHE A 226 4.00 1.32 5.64
CA PHE A 226 4.89 0.50 6.46
C PHE A 226 4.53 0.61 7.94
N MET A 227 4.87 -0.42 8.73
CA MET A 227 4.60 -0.45 10.18
C MET A 227 3.13 -0.18 10.55
N ASP A 228 2.18 -0.70 9.76
CA ASP A 228 0.73 -0.67 10.03
C ASP A 228 0.28 -1.99 10.70
N ASP A 229 0.96 -2.39 11.77
CA ASP A 229 0.76 -3.70 12.42
C ASP A 229 -0.66 -3.90 12.97
N ASP A 230 -1.30 -2.80 13.41
CA ASP A 230 -2.68 -2.78 13.90
C ASP A 230 -3.72 -2.62 12.77
N ARG A 231 -3.27 -2.53 11.51
CA ARG A 231 -4.08 -2.39 10.30
C ARG A 231 -4.99 -1.17 10.34
N ARG A 232 -4.62 -0.14 11.07
CA ARG A 232 -5.44 1.05 11.23
C ARG A 232 -5.61 1.77 9.89
N PHE A 233 -4.52 1.96 9.15
CA PHE A 233 -4.54 2.70 7.89
C PHE A 233 -5.11 1.86 6.76
N GLN A 234 -4.80 0.56 6.72
CA GLN A 234 -5.49 -0.36 5.81
C GLN A 234 -6.99 -0.39 6.08
N GLY A 235 -7.40 -0.45 7.35
CA GLY A 235 -8.81 -0.35 7.74
C GLY A 235 -9.43 0.98 7.31
N GLU A 236 -8.73 2.10 7.46
CA GLU A 236 -9.19 3.39 6.97
C GLU A 236 -9.36 3.41 5.44
N LEU A 237 -8.45 2.79 4.69
CA LEU A 237 -8.57 2.63 3.24
C LEU A 237 -9.78 1.77 2.84
N MET A 238 -10.10 0.74 3.63
CA MET A 238 -11.32 -0.04 3.42
C MET A 238 -12.60 0.72 3.78
N VAL A 239 -12.50 1.73 4.66
CA VAL A 239 -13.64 2.51 5.18
C VAL A 239 -13.85 3.85 4.46
N ARG A 240 -12.87 4.42 3.76
CA ARG A 240 -13.00 5.74 3.10
C ARG A 240 -13.34 5.64 1.59
N PRO A 241 -12.49 5.03 0.75
CA PRO A 241 -12.75 4.86 -0.69
C PRO A 241 -13.35 3.51 -1.11
N LEU A 242 -13.18 2.43 -0.34
CA LEU A 242 -13.49 1.06 -0.82
C LEU A 242 -14.72 0.47 -0.12
N THR A 243 -15.65 1.33 0.29
CA THR A 243 -16.76 0.86 1.11
C THR A 243 -17.87 0.22 0.27
N PRO A 244 -18.70 -0.64 0.91
CA PRO A 244 -19.98 -1.05 0.35
C PRO A 244 -20.84 0.14 -0.10
N GLU A 245 -20.77 1.30 0.57
CA GLU A 245 -21.53 2.48 0.17
C GLU A 245 -21.03 3.09 -1.15
N GLN A 246 -19.72 3.15 -1.41
CA GLN A 246 -19.20 3.63 -2.70
C GLN A 246 -19.58 2.68 -3.85
N LYS A 247 -19.47 1.37 -3.61
CA LYS A 247 -19.93 0.35 -4.55
C LYS A 247 -21.44 0.45 -4.79
N GLN A 248 -22.22 0.70 -3.74
CA GLN A 248 -23.67 0.91 -3.84
C GLN A 248 -24.01 2.17 -4.64
N GLU A 249 -23.28 3.26 -4.43
CA GLU A 249 -23.46 4.50 -5.19
C GLU A 249 -23.09 4.31 -6.67
N LEU A 250 -22.01 3.57 -6.97
CA LEU A 250 -21.65 3.20 -8.33
C LEU A 250 -22.75 2.36 -8.99
N CYS A 251 -23.29 1.35 -8.29
CA CYS A 251 -24.42 0.56 -8.77
C CYS A 251 -25.64 1.45 -9.03
N ARG A 252 -25.96 2.36 -8.11
CA ARG A 252 -27.08 3.29 -8.24
C ARG A 252 -26.92 4.18 -9.47
N ARG A 253 -25.73 4.76 -9.69
CA ARG A 253 -25.42 5.57 -10.88
C ARG A 253 -25.59 4.77 -12.18
N ASN A 254 -25.13 3.52 -12.18
CA ASN A 254 -25.30 2.62 -13.33
C ASN A 254 -26.78 2.32 -13.61
N GLU A 255 -27.55 2.02 -12.56
CA GLU A 255 -28.98 1.76 -12.65
C GLU A 255 -29.76 2.98 -13.18
N VAL A 256 -29.43 4.19 -12.73
CA VAL A 256 -30.03 5.43 -13.23
C VAL A 256 -29.68 5.66 -14.70
N ALA A 257 -28.40 5.59 -15.06
CA ALA A 257 -27.96 5.77 -16.45
C ALA A 257 -28.61 4.76 -17.40
N SER A 258 -28.78 3.51 -16.96
CA SER A 258 -29.46 2.47 -17.71
C SER A 258 -30.95 2.77 -17.85
N SER A 259 -31.62 3.18 -16.77
CA SER A 259 -33.04 3.56 -16.78
C SER A 259 -33.30 4.72 -17.73
N ASP A 260 -32.49 5.79 -17.65
CA ASP A 260 -32.63 6.99 -18.49
C ASP A 260 -32.46 6.64 -19.97
N ARG A 261 -31.45 5.84 -20.31
CA ARG A 261 -31.22 5.37 -21.68
C ARG A 261 -32.35 4.49 -22.20
N CYS A 262 -32.83 3.55 -21.38
CA CYS A 262 -33.95 2.69 -21.74
C CYS A 262 -35.22 3.49 -21.98
N MET A 263 -35.54 4.44 -21.09
CA MET A 263 -36.73 5.27 -21.21
C MET A 263 -36.67 6.18 -22.44
N ALA A 264 -35.53 6.80 -22.71
CA ALA A 264 -35.34 7.60 -23.92
C ALA A 264 -35.58 6.77 -25.20
N ALA A 265 -35.01 5.57 -25.28
CA ALA A 265 -35.20 4.67 -26.42
C ALA A 265 -36.65 4.20 -26.56
N LEU A 266 -37.33 3.88 -25.45
CA LEU A 266 -38.74 3.46 -25.48
C LEU A 266 -39.67 4.58 -25.94
N LEU A 267 -39.46 5.81 -25.45
CA LEU A 267 -40.22 6.98 -25.87
C LEU A 267 -40.03 7.30 -27.34
N GLU A 268 -38.81 7.18 -27.87
CA GLU A 268 -38.54 7.37 -29.30
C GLU A 268 -39.24 6.30 -30.15
N LEU A 269 -39.08 5.02 -29.79
CA LEU A 269 -39.67 3.90 -30.52
C LEU A 269 -41.21 3.83 -30.43
N SER A 270 -41.81 4.47 -29.41
CA SER A 270 -43.25 4.51 -29.23
C SER A 270 -43.97 5.66 -29.93
N GLN A 271 -43.25 6.64 -30.48
CA GLN A 271 -43.87 7.83 -31.11
C GLN A 271 -44.91 7.44 -32.17
N GLU A 272 -44.53 6.59 -33.12
CA GLU A 272 -45.44 6.13 -34.18
C GLU A 272 -46.66 5.39 -33.63
N LEU A 273 -46.47 4.60 -32.57
CA LEU A 273 -47.56 3.88 -31.91
C LEU A 273 -48.51 4.87 -31.21
N ASP A 274 -47.94 5.85 -30.50
CA ASP A 274 -48.68 6.87 -29.76
C ASP A 274 -49.47 7.82 -30.68
N ASP A 275 -48.89 8.21 -31.81
CA ASP A 275 -49.56 8.99 -32.85
C ASP A 275 -50.76 8.22 -33.42
N ARG A 276 -50.58 6.94 -33.76
CA ARG A 276 -51.66 6.08 -34.29
C ARG A 276 -52.76 5.82 -33.26
N ILE A 277 -52.42 5.77 -31.97
CA ILE A 277 -53.40 5.76 -30.87
C ILE A 277 -54.18 7.07 -30.86
N GLY A 278 -53.49 8.22 -30.89
CA GLY A 278 -54.11 9.55 -30.83
C GLY A 278 -55.02 9.85 -32.03
N GLU A 279 -54.67 9.34 -33.21
CA GLU A 279 -55.47 9.45 -34.44
C GLU A 279 -56.66 8.49 -34.48
N GLY A 280 -56.78 7.57 -33.51
CA GLY A 280 -57.88 6.59 -33.47
C GLY A 280 -57.77 5.49 -34.53
N VAL A 281 -56.57 5.20 -35.05
CA VAL A 281 -56.33 4.20 -36.10
C VAL A 281 -56.78 2.79 -35.68
N TYR A 282 -56.79 2.52 -34.38
CA TYR A 282 -57.18 1.24 -33.78
C TYR A 282 -58.67 1.13 -33.44
N SER A 283 -59.47 2.20 -33.61
CA SER A 283 -60.92 2.20 -33.35
C SER A 283 -61.72 1.66 -34.53
N VAL A 284 -61.32 0.50 -35.05
CA VAL A 284 -61.94 -0.20 -36.18
C VAL A 284 -62.06 -1.70 -35.86
N PRO A 285 -62.97 -2.45 -36.51
CA PRO A 285 -63.05 -3.90 -36.35
C PRO A 285 -61.69 -4.57 -36.63
N GLY A 286 -61.17 -5.33 -35.65
CA GLY A 286 -59.85 -5.97 -35.67
C GLY A 286 -58.68 -5.05 -35.31
N GLY A 287 -58.96 -3.86 -34.79
CA GLY A 287 -57.98 -2.86 -34.38
C GLY A 287 -57.11 -3.31 -33.20
N TYR A 288 -57.62 -4.15 -32.30
CA TYR A 288 -56.85 -4.66 -31.17
C TYR A 288 -55.66 -5.53 -31.63
N GLN A 289 -55.87 -6.40 -32.63
CA GLN A 289 -54.77 -7.21 -33.17
C GLN A 289 -53.70 -6.35 -33.85
N ARG A 290 -54.12 -5.31 -34.59
CA ARG A 290 -53.18 -4.35 -35.22
C ARG A 290 -52.34 -3.62 -34.18
N PHE A 291 -52.96 -3.21 -33.07
CA PHE A 291 -52.25 -2.60 -31.94
C PHE A 291 -51.22 -3.56 -31.33
N LEU A 292 -51.58 -4.84 -31.12
CA LEU A 292 -50.65 -5.85 -30.61
C LEU A 292 -49.45 -6.06 -31.54
N ASP A 293 -49.69 -6.12 -32.85
CA ASP A 293 -48.62 -6.30 -33.83
C ASP A 293 -47.67 -5.10 -33.87
N ASP A 294 -48.20 -3.87 -33.86
CA ASP A 294 -47.40 -2.63 -33.83
C ASP A 294 -46.61 -2.50 -32.50
N ARG A 295 -47.25 -2.84 -31.37
CA ARG A 295 -46.59 -2.92 -30.06
C ARG A 295 -45.47 -3.94 -30.07
N GLN A 296 -45.68 -5.13 -30.64
CA GLN A 296 -44.65 -6.17 -30.71
C GLN A 296 -43.47 -5.73 -31.58
N ARG A 297 -43.71 -5.06 -32.71
CA ARG A 297 -42.64 -4.47 -33.53
C ARG A 297 -41.83 -3.43 -32.76
N MET A 298 -42.48 -2.61 -31.94
CA MET A 298 -41.78 -1.66 -31.06
C MET A 298 -40.88 -2.40 -30.06
N VAL A 299 -41.41 -3.43 -29.38
CA VAL A 299 -40.64 -4.25 -28.44
C VAL A 299 -39.44 -4.93 -29.11
N ASP A 300 -39.63 -5.46 -30.32
CA ASP A 300 -38.54 -6.12 -31.06
C ASP A 300 -37.45 -5.13 -31.50
N ARG A 301 -37.82 -3.90 -31.88
CA ARG A 301 -36.86 -2.81 -32.11
C ARG A 301 -36.12 -2.44 -30.83
N TYR A 302 -36.81 -2.32 -29.70
CA TYR A 302 -36.19 -1.99 -28.41
C TYR A 302 -35.16 -3.05 -27.97
N ARG A 303 -35.47 -4.34 -28.19
CA ARG A 303 -34.54 -5.45 -27.90
C ARG A 303 -33.23 -5.31 -28.68
N GLN A 304 -33.25 -4.72 -29.87
CA GLN A 304 -32.07 -4.52 -30.72
C GLN A 304 -31.23 -3.29 -30.37
N VAL A 305 -31.71 -2.39 -29.50
CA VAL A 305 -30.96 -1.20 -29.07
C VAL A 305 -29.71 -1.60 -28.26
N PRO A 306 -28.49 -1.16 -28.60
CA PRO A 306 -27.29 -1.49 -27.82
C PRO A 306 -27.14 -0.64 -26.55
N GLU A 307 -26.36 -1.11 -25.58
CA GLU A 307 -25.94 -0.40 -24.35
C GLU A 307 -27.12 0.11 -23.51
N LYS A 308 -28.22 -0.66 -23.46
CA LYS A 308 -29.35 -0.35 -22.57
C LYS A 308 -28.98 -0.51 -21.10
N GLY A 309 -28.11 -1.46 -20.82
CA GLY A 309 -27.65 -1.81 -19.49
C GLY A 309 -28.67 -2.56 -18.62
N VAL A 310 -28.37 -2.60 -17.33
CA VAL A 310 -28.98 -3.49 -16.34
C VAL A 310 -30.49 -3.32 -16.11
N LYS A 311 -31.09 -2.17 -16.48
CA LYS A 311 -32.53 -1.90 -16.33
C LYS A 311 -33.37 -2.19 -17.58
N ALA A 312 -32.80 -2.81 -18.62
CA ALA A 312 -33.48 -3.02 -19.90
C ALA A 312 -34.89 -3.67 -19.78
N ASP A 313 -34.99 -4.79 -19.08
CA ASP A 313 -36.26 -5.53 -18.94
C ASP A 313 -37.22 -4.84 -17.96
N ALA A 314 -36.69 -4.27 -16.87
CA ALA A 314 -37.49 -3.54 -15.89
C ALA A 314 -38.13 -2.28 -16.48
N ALA A 315 -37.36 -1.50 -17.24
CA ALA A 315 -37.85 -0.28 -17.91
C ALA A 315 -38.89 -0.61 -19.00
N LEU A 316 -38.67 -1.69 -19.76
CA LEU A 316 -39.66 -2.16 -20.74
C LEU A 316 -40.96 -2.58 -20.06
N GLN A 317 -40.87 -3.31 -18.95
CA GLN A 317 -42.05 -3.75 -18.21
C GLN A 317 -42.84 -2.55 -17.67
N GLU A 318 -42.17 -1.59 -17.03
CA GLU A 318 -42.80 -0.35 -16.51
C GLU A 318 -43.48 0.45 -17.64
N PHE A 319 -42.80 0.57 -18.79
CA PHE A 319 -43.34 1.24 -19.96
C PHE A 319 -44.61 0.54 -20.49
N LEU A 320 -44.58 -0.78 -20.66
CA LEU A 320 -45.74 -1.53 -21.13
C LEU A 320 -46.91 -1.45 -20.15
N GLN A 321 -46.63 -1.50 -18.83
CA GLN A 321 -47.64 -1.29 -17.79
C GLN A 321 -48.29 0.09 -17.89
N SER A 322 -47.51 1.14 -18.19
CA SER A 322 -48.06 2.50 -18.38
C SER A 322 -49.05 2.60 -19.55
N LYS A 323 -48.93 1.72 -20.56
CA LYS A 323 -49.81 1.68 -21.75
C LYS A 323 -50.98 0.69 -21.62
N GLU A 324 -51.07 -0.05 -20.52
CA GLU A 324 -52.07 -1.11 -20.31
C GLU A 324 -53.51 -0.58 -20.34
N ALA A 325 -53.77 0.59 -19.73
CA ALA A 325 -55.10 1.20 -19.74
C ALA A 325 -55.58 1.53 -21.17
N VAL A 326 -54.67 1.96 -22.04
CA VAL A 326 -54.96 2.24 -23.44
C VAL A 326 -55.22 0.94 -24.20
N ALA A 327 -54.40 -0.09 -23.98
CA ALA A 327 -54.60 -1.42 -24.57
C ALA A 327 -55.97 -2.00 -24.19
N GLN A 328 -56.39 -1.87 -22.94
CA GLN A 328 -57.71 -2.29 -22.46
C GLN A 328 -58.84 -1.49 -23.12
N SER A 329 -58.68 -0.18 -23.30
CA SER A 329 -59.68 0.64 -24.01
C SER A 329 -59.86 0.22 -25.47
N ILE A 330 -58.76 -0.07 -26.18
CA ILE A 330 -58.79 -0.58 -27.56
C ILE A 330 -59.46 -1.96 -27.61
N LEU A 331 -59.15 -2.85 -26.66
CA LEU A 331 -59.77 -4.18 -26.57
C LEU A 331 -61.29 -4.11 -26.39
N GLN A 332 -61.77 -3.21 -25.53
CA GLN A 332 -63.20 -3.08 -25.25
C GLN A 332 -63.99 -2.50 -26.42
N THR A 333 -63.36 -1.61 -27.21
CA THR A 333 -63.97 -0.93 -28.36
C THR A 333 -63.94 -1.73 -29.66
N ASP A 334 -63.20 -2.85 -29.71
CA ASP A 334 -63.14 -3.70 -30.89
C ASP A 334 -64.40 -4.56 -31.04
N GLU A 335 -65.24 -4.22 -32.03
CA GLU A 335 -66.50 -4.92 -32.35
C GLU A 335 -66.28 -6.25 -33.11
N ALA A 336 -65.07 -6.52 -33.62
CA ALA A 336 -64.76 -7.77 -34.30
C ALA A 336 -64.58 -8.96 -33.34
N LEU A 337 -64.39 -8.68 -32.04
CA LEU A 337 -64.16 -9.68 -31.01
C LEU A 337 -65.44 -9.92 -30.21
N THR A 338 -65.77 -11.19 -30.00
CA THR A 338 -66.81 -11.58 -29.04
C THR A 338 -66.35 -11.32 -27.60
N GLU A 339 -67.29 -11.15 -26.66
CA GLU A 339 -66.95 -10.95 -25.25
C GLU A 339 -66.06 -12.06 -24.68
N LYS A 340 -66.25 -13.31 -25.12
CA LYS A 340 -65.36 -14.44 -24.75
C LYS A 340 -63.94 -14.27 -25.29
N GLU A 341 -63.78 -13.77 -26.52
CA GLU A 341 -62.46 -13.50 -27.10
C GLU A 341 -61.76 -12.34 -26.40
N LYS A 342 -62.51 -11.31 -25.98
CA LYS A 342 -61.99 -10.21 -25.16
C LYS A 342 -61.52 -10.68 -23.79
N GLU A 343 -62.30 -11.54 -23.11
CA GLU A 343 -61.91 -12.16 -21.84
C GLU A 343 -60.62 -12.99 -21.99
N MET A 344 -60.55 -13.86 -23.01
CA MET A 344 -59.34 -14.64 -23.28
C MET A 344 -58.12 -13.77 -23.60
N ALA A 345 -58.30 -12.68 -24.35
CA ALA A 345 -57.22 -11.74 -24.65
C ALA A 345 -56.71 -11.01 -23.39
N ALA A 346 -57.62 -10.60 -22.51
CA ALA A 346 -57.27 -9.98 -21.23
C ALA A 346 -56.53 -10.98 -20.30
N GLU A 347 -56.95 -12.24 -20.25
CA GLU A 347 -56.24 -13.28 -19.51
C GLU A 347 -54.83 -13.53 -20.05
N ARG A 348 -54.67 -13.61 -21.37
CA ARG A 348 -53.34 -13.75 -22.01
C ARG A 348 -52.43 -12.56 -21.67
N ALA A 349 -52.94 -11.33 -21.76
CA ALA A 349 -52.18 -10.13 -21.41
C ALA A 349 -51.71 -10.15 -19.95
N ARG A 350 -52.57 -10.59 -19.02
CA ARG A 350 -52.21 -10.76 -17.60
C ARG A 350 -51.15 -11.85 -17.41
N ALA A 351 -51.27 -12.98 -18.11
CA ALA A 351 -50.28 -14.06 -18.03
C ALA A 351 -48.91 -13.60 -18.54
N GLU A 352 -48.85 -12.90 -19.68
CA GLU A 352 -47.60 -12.34 -20.20
C GLU A 352 -46.99 -11.27 -19.28
N ALA A 353 -47.82 -10.43 -18.66
CA ALA A 353 -47.35 -9.44 -17.68
C ALA A 353 -46.73 -10.12 -16.45
N ALA A 354 -47.38 -11.16 -15.92
CA ALA A 354 -46.88 -11.94 -14.80
C ALA A 354 -45.56 -12.69 -15.13
N GLU A 355 -45.43 -13.22 -16.36
CA GLU A 355 -44.20 -13.86 -16.81
C GLU A 355 -43.03 -12.86 -16.87
N ARG A 356 -43.26 -11.65 -17.39
CA ARG A 356 -42.25 -10.57 -17.43
C ARG A 356 -41.87 -10.11 -16.03
N GLU A 357 -42.84 -9.94 -15.14
CA GLU A 357 -42.60 -9.64 -13.73
C GLU A 357 -41.70 -10.70 -13.07
N GLN A 358 -41.98 -11.97 -13.33
CA GLN A 358 -41.17 -13.07 -12.83
C GLN A 358 -39.73 -13.03 -13.39
N GLN A 359 -39.55 -12.65 -14.65
CA GLN A 359 -38.23 -12.49 -15.27
C GLN A 359 -37.43 -11.36 -14.62
N VAL A 360 -38.05 -10.20 -14.41
CA VAL A 360 -37.41 -9.06 -13.71
C VAL A 360 -37.07 -9.40 -12.27
N LEU A 361 -37.92 -10.16 -11.56
CA LEU A 361 -37.61 -10.65 -10.22
C LEU A 361 -36.40 -11.60 -10.20
N LYS A 362 -36.34 -12.55 -11.13
CA LYS A 362 -35.19 -13.47 -11.26
C LYS A 362 -33.88 -12.71 -11.55
N GLN A 363 -33.93 -11.67 -12.37
CA GLN A 363 -32.77 -10.82 -12.62
C GLN A 363 -32.32 -10.09 -11.34
N LYS A 364 -33.25 -9.48 -10.61
CA LYS A 364 -32.93 -8.82 -9.33
C LYS A 364 -32.31 -9.77 -8.31
N GLU A 365 -32.80 -11.01 -8.20
CA GLU A 365 -32.23 -12.03 -7.34
C GLU A 365 -30.80 -12.40 -7.78
N ALA A 366 -30.58 -12.63 -9.08
CA ALA A 366 -29.26 -12.93 -9.62
C ALA A 366 -28.26 -11.78 -9.41
N GLU A 367 -28.69 -10.53 -9.61
CA GLU A 367 -27.86 -9.34 -9.36
C GLU A 367 -27.48 -9.20 -7.87
N LEU A 368 -28.43 -9.46 -6.96
CA LEU A 368 -28.15 -9.42 -5.52
C LEU A 368 -27.14 -10.50 -5.13
N GLN A 369 -27.28 -11.70 -5.69
CA GLN A 369 -26.35 -12.79 -5.44
C GLN A 369 -24.93 -12.49 -5.97
N GLN A 370 -24.81 -11.94 -7.19
CA GLN A 370 -23.53 -11.47 -7.73
C GLN A 370 -22.87 -10.41 -6.84
N LYS A 371 -23.65 -9.44 -6.35
CA LYS A 371 -23.15 -8.39 -5.45
C LYS A 371 -22.57 -8.97 -4.14
N LEU A 372 -23.21 -10.01 -3.58
CA LEU A 372 -22.76 -10.72 -2.38
C LEU A 372 -21.49 -11.55 -2.63
N GLU A 373 -21.45 -12.31 -3.72
CA GLU A 373 -20.28 -13.13 -4.10
C GLU A 373 -19.05 -12.24 -4.35
N ASP A 374 -19.24 -11.09 -5.00
CA ASP A 374 -18.18 -10.13 -5.23
C ASP A 374 -17.66 -9.49 -3.93
N GLN A 375 -18.52 -9.26 -2.94
CA GLN A 375 -18.11 -8.76 -1.64
C GLN A 375 -17.19 -9.75 -0.91
N ASP A 376 -17.51 -11.05 -0.95
CA ASP A 376 -16.64 -12.07 -0.38
C ASP A 376 -15.31 -12.16 -1.13
N ARG A 377 -15.35 -12.10 -2.47
CA ARG A 377 -14.14 -12.10 -3.31
C ARG A 377 -13.19 -10.94 -3.01
N SER A 378 -13.72 -9.72 -2.91
CA SER A 378 -12.92 -8.53 -2.56
C SER A 378 -12.28 -8.67 -1.17
N TYR A 379 -13.04 -9.18 -0.20
CA TYR A 379 -12.52 -9.47 1.14
C TYR A 379 -11.37 -10.50 1.13
N GLN A 380 -11.50 -11.59 0.37
CA GLN A 380 -10.44 -12.61 0.25
C GLN A 380 -9.18 -12.06 -0.44
N GLU A 381 -9.32 -11.28 -1.51
CA GLU A 381 -8.18 -10.67 -2.22
C GLU A 381 -7.39 -9.74 -1.29
N ASN A 382 -8.08 -8.93 -0.49
CA ASN A 382 -7.44 -8.05 0.49
C ASN A 382 -6.64 -8.83 1.54
N LEU A 383 -7.19 -9.94 2.04
CA LEU A 383 -6.47 -10.84 2.96
C LEU A 383 -5.22 -11.44 2.30
N TRP A 384 -5.33 -11.88 1.06
CA TRP A 384 -4.22 -12.49 0.32
C TRP A 384 -3.06 -11.50 0.07
N GLN A 385 -3.36 -10.28 -0.36
CA GLN A 385 -2.33 -9.26 -0.57
C GLN A 385 -1.65 -8.88 0.75
N LEU A 386 -2.41 -8.85 1.84
CA LEU A 386 -1.85 -8.56 3.17
C LEU A 386 -0.91 -9.67 3.65
N GLU A 387 -1.32 -10.92 3.49
CA GLU A 387 -0.47 -12.07 3.82
C GLU A 387 0.84 -12.01 3.03
N THR A 388 0.76 -11.75 1.73
CA THR A 388 1.92 -11.58 0.84
C THR A 388 2.85 -10.47 1.34
N LYS A 389 2.30 -9.30 1.71
CA LYS A 389 3.09 -8.18 2.23
C LYS A 389 3.79 -8.52 3.54
N LEU A 390 3.07 -9.14 4.48
CA LEU A 390 3.63 -9.53 5.78
C LEU A 390 4.74 -10.57 5.63
N GLU A 391 4.61 -11.50 4.69
CA GLU A 391 5.67 -12.47 4.36
C GLU A 391 6.93 -11.79 3.80
N ASP A 392 6.75 -10.81 2.91
CA ASP A 392 7.87 -10.04 2.34
C ASP A 392 8.57 -9.20 3.41
N GLU A 393 7.82 -8.52 4.28
CA GLU A 393 8.36 -7.76 5.41
C GLU A 393 9.11 -8.68 6.39
N ARG A 394 8.54 -9.85 6.70
CA ARG A 394 9.17 -10.86 7.53
C ARG A 394 10.49 -11.34 6.93
N LYS A 395 10.53 -11.60 5.62
CA LYS A 395 11.74 -12.03 4.91
C LYS A 395 12.82 -10.95 4.98
N LYS A 396 12.48 -9.69 4.72
CA LYS A 396 13.40 -8.55 4.84
C LYS A 396 13.97 -8.43 6.26
N LEU A 397 13.12 -8.57 7.28
CA LEU A 397 13.56 -8.51 8.68
C LEU A 397 14.53 -9.65 9.04
N LEU A 398 14.28 -10.87 8.55
CA LEU A 398 15.18 -12.01 8.75
C LEU A 398 16.53 -11.79 8.04
N GLU A 399 16.53 -11.25 6.82
CA GLU A 399 17.76 -10.91 6.10
C GLU A 399 18.56 -9.82 6.83
N GLU A 400 17.91 -8.80 7.39
CA GLU A 400 18.56 -7.78 8.21
C GLU A 400 19.21 -8.38 9.47
N GLN A 401 18.50 -9.29 10.16
CA GLN A 401 19.03 -9.99 11.32
C GLN A 401 20.24 -10.88 10.96
N GLY A 402 20.18 -11.59 9.82
CA GLY A 402 21.30 -12.38 9.32
C GLY A 402 22.54 -11.53 9.05
N LYS A 403 22.37 -10.42 8.31
CA LYS A 403 23.47 -9.46 8.04
C LYS A 403 24.08 -8.90 9.33
N MET A 404 23.25 -8.61 10.34
CA MET A 404 23.74 -8.15 11.65
C MET A 404 24.58 -9.23 12.35
N MET A 405 24.13 -10.50 12.32
CA MET A 405 24.88 -11.60 12.93
C MET A 405 26.25 -11.78 12.25
N ASP A 406 26.30 -11.76 10.92
CA ASP A 406 27.55 -11.87 10.16
C ASP A 406 28.53 -10.74 10.50
N GLN A 407 28.03 -9.52 10.66
CA GLN A 407 28.86 -8.37 11.04
C GLN A 407 29.40 -8.49 12.47
N LYS A 408 28.61 -9.03 13.40
CA LYS A 408 29.07 -9.30 14.78
C LYS A 408 30.12 -10.39 14.83
N LEU A 409 29.96 -11.47 14.05
CA LEU A 409 30.91 -12.58 14.00
C LEU A 409 32.28 -12.18 13.43
N LYS A 410 32.34 -11.15 12.58
CA LYS A 410 33.60 -10.61 12.04
C LYS A 410 34.41 -9.76 13.03
N VAL A 411 33.85 -9.39 14.18
CA VAL A 411 34.58 -8.66 15.23
C VAL A 411 35.23 -9.69 16.16
N PRO A 412 36.57 -9.77 16.24
CA PRO A 412 37.21 -10.67 17.19
C PRO A 412 36.94 -10.16 18.61
N GLU A 413 36.03 -10.81 19.34
CA GLU A 413 35.94 -10.65 20.78
C GLU A 413 37.17 -11.32 21.42
N GLY A 414 37.98 -10.53 22.13
CA GLY A 414 38.97 -11.07 23.04
C GLY A 414 38.30 -11.97 24.09
N PRO A 415 39.00 -12.97 24.64
CA PRO A 415 38.35 -14.12 25.26
C PRO A 415 37.55 -13.75 26.52
N ARG A 416 36.35 -14.36 26.62
CA ARG A 416 35.40 -14.48 27.76
C ARG A 416 34.28 -13.44 27.87
N VAL A 417 33.23 -13.55 27.05
CA VAL A 417 31.81 -13.39 27.49
C VAL A 417 30.85 -14.26 26.63
N LEU A 418 31.21 -15.51 26.29
CA LEU A 418 30.34 -16.36 25.46
C LEU A 418 29.37 -17.27 26.25
N GLY A 419 29.37 -17.25 27.59
CA GLY A 419 28.57 -18.17 28.39
C GLY A 419 27.18 -17.67 28.82
N ALA A 420 26.91 -16.36 28.83
CA ALA A 420 25.67 -15.81 29.38
C ALA A 420 24.82 -15.03 28.37
N ALA A 421 25.39 -14.65 27.22
CA ALA A 421 24.68 -13.94 26.16
C ALA A 421 23.92 -14.91 25.23
N GLY A 422 24.41 -16.13 24.98
CA GLY A 422 23.73 -17.08 24.11
C GLY A 422 22.36 -17.53 24.62
N ASP A 423 22.25 -17.80 25.93
CA ASP A 423 21.03 -18.33 26.53
C ASP A 423 19.91 -17.28 26.61
N GLY A 424 20.26 -16.02 26.90
CA GLY A 424 19.29 -14.92 26.90
C GLY A 424 18.75 -14.57 25.50
N TRP A 425 19.48 -14.89 24.43
CA TRP A 425 19.06 -14.68 23.04
C TRP A 425 18.19 -15.82 22.52
N ALA A 426 18.47 -17.07 22.89
CA ALA A 426 17.59 -18.21 22.58
C ALA A 426 16.23 -18.10 23.28
N ASP A 427 16.19 -17.59 24.52
CA ASP A 427 14.95 -17.32 25.25
C ASP A 427 14.20 -16.10 24.72
N GLN A 428 14.91 -15.09 24.18
CA GLN A 428 14.28 -13.97 23.50
C GLN A 428 13.68 -14.40 22.16
N LEU A 429 14.37 -15.25 21.38
CA LEU A 429 13.85 -15.88 20.17
C LEU A 429 12.61 -16.72 20.45
N ARG A 430 12.61 -17.55 21.51
CA ARG A 430 11.44 -18.32 21.95
C ARG A 430 10.29 -17.44 22.45
N SER A 431 10.59 -16.36 23.17
CA SER A 431 9.60 -15.39 23.64
C SER A 431 8.94 -14.64 22.49
N THR A 432 9.72 -14.17 21.51
CA THR A 432 9.18 -13.61 20.26
C THR A 432 8.42 -14.66 19.48
N LEU A 433 8.92 -15.90 19.31
CA LEU A 433 8.16 -16.94 18.60
C LEU A 433 6.79 -17.20 19.25
N THR A 434 6.73 -17.29 20.58
CA THR A 434 5.51 -17.55 21.36
C THR A 434 4.53 -16.38 21.32
N ARG A 435 5.03 -15.13 21.29
CA ARG A 435 4.18 -13.92 21.19
C ARG A 435 3.56 -13.79 19.80
N TRP A 436 4.24 -14.24 18.76
CA TRP A 436 3.76 -14.19 17.39
C TRP A 436 2.81 -15.35 17.04
N THR A 437 3.01 -16.55 17.60
CA THR A 437 2.02 -17.65 17.47
C THR A 437 0.72 -17.40 18.22
N SER A 438 0.71 -16.52 19.24
CA SER A 438 -0.52 -16.10 19.93
C SER A 438 -1.35 -15.04 19.20
N VAL A 439 -0.83 -14.43 18.13
CA VAL A 439 -1.52 -13.40 17.33
C VAL A 439 -2.19 -14.00 16.08
N SER A 440 -1.90 -15.25 15.75
CA SER A 440 -2.73 -16.03 14.82
C SER A 440 -3.99 -16.50 15.56
N PRO A 441 -5.21 -16.18 15.09
CA PRO A 441 -6.41 -16.82 15.62
C PRO A 441 -6.29 -18.33 15.43
N PRO A 442 -6.77 -19.18 16.37
CA PRO A 442 -6.92 -20.59 16.07
C PRO A 442 -7.83 -20.70 14.84
N LEU A 443 -7.42 -21.52 13.87
CA LEU A 443 -8.30 -22.03 12.81
C LEU A 443 -9.47 -22.75 13.50
N ALA A 444 -10.50 -21.98 13.86
CA ALA A 444 -11.71 -22.47 14.49
C ALA A 444 -12.58 -23.09 13.41
N ASN A 445 -12.30 -24.37 13.14
CA ASN A 445 -13.28 -25.45 13.07
C ASN A 445 -14.76 -25.00 13.04
N ARG A 446 -15.27 -24.53 11.90
CA ARG A 446 -16.73 -24.46 11.66
C ARG A 446 -17.20 -25.81 11.16
N LYS A 447 -17.44 -26.72 12.12
CA LYS A 447 -18.45 -27.76 11.96
C LYS A 447 -19.79 -27.08 11.70
N SER A 448 -20.36 -27.36 10.53
CA SER A 448 -21.77 -27.64 10.31
C SER A 448 -22.66 -27.48 11.55
N HIS A 449 -23.48 -26.42 11.61
CA HIS A 449 -24.78 -26.39 12.30
C HIS A 449 -25.73 -25.51 11.47
N ASN A 450 -26.90 -26.09 11.17
CA ASN A 450 -28.08 -25.52 10.50
C ASN A 450 -28.46 -24.12 11.01
N ILE A 451 -28.94 -23.23 10.13
CA ILE A 451 -30.35 -22.99 9.75
C ILE A 451 -30.37 -22.25 8.43
#